data_AF-A0A2S2FBH1-F1
#
_entry.id   AF-A0A2S2FBH1-F1
#
_cell.length_a   1.000
_cell.length_b   1.000
_cell.length_c   1.000
_cell.angle_alpha   90.00
_cell.angle_beta   90.00
_cell.angle_gamma   90.00
#
_symmetry.space_group_name_H-M   'P 1'
#
loop_
_entity.id
_entity.type
_entity.pdbx_description
1 polymer ?
#
loop_
_entity_poly.entity_id
_entity_poly.type
_entity_poly.pdbx_seq_one_letter_code
_entity_poly.pdbx_strand_id
1 'polypeptide(L)'
;MNKEMLPILAGLITAISTLTAVFITNYFNMKSLERNFRFQSGLKNKELRLNKLEESYELFEKWCTFFSVGYLNYLYFHSKKISESELFELLKNPENSLSGEFQKLITLLNIHFPELEVEYEKVNLARSEIVKYMNIDKKIDVQDFVKAQVKFENIAKNFKNEIAQLAKNMRMEE
;
A
#
# COMPACT_ATOMS: atom_id res chain seq x y z
N MET A 1 41.77 65.06 11.45
CA MET A 1 40.76 64.32 10.67
C MET A 1 39.72 65.32 10.19
N ASN A 2 39.61 65.55 8.88
CA ASN A 2 38.70 66.57 8.34
C ASN A 2 37.24 66.22 8.70
N LYS A 3 36.48 67.20 9.22
CA LYS A 3 35.08 67.00 9.66
C LYS A 3 34.17 66.43 8.56
N GLU A 4 34.55 66.58 7.30
CA GLU A 4 33.85 66.07 6.12
C GLU A 4 34.07 64.56 5.85
N MET A 5 35.13 63.96 6.42
CA MET A 5 35.45 62.53 6.23
C MET A 5 34.61 61.61 7.13
N LEU A 6 34.16 62.13 8.28
CA LEU A 6 33.30 61.45 9.25
C LEU A 6 31.96 60.98 8.68
N PRO A 7 31.16 61.82 8.00
CA PRO A 7 29.89 61.38 7.42
C PRO A 7 30.07 60.34 6.31
N ILE A 8 31.16 60.41 5.54
CA ILE A 8 31.47 59.43 4.49
C ILE A 8 31.79 58.05 5.10
N LEU A 9 32.63 58.03 6.14
CA LEU A 9 32.93 56.80 6.90
C LEU A 9 31.68 56.21 7.56
N ALA A 10 30.83 57.05 8.16
CA ALA A 10 29.58 56.60 8.78
C ALA A 10 28.61 56.00 7.74
N GLY A 11 28.49 56.62 6.56
CA GLY A 11 27.69 56.09 5.45
C GLY A 11 28.22 54.75 4.94
N LEU A 12 29.54 54.59 4.80
CA LEU A 12 30.19 53.33 4.43
C LEU A 12 29.95 52.22 5.43
N ILE A 13 30.13 52.50 6.73
CA ILE A 13 29.87 51.52 7.81
C ILE A 13 28.40 51.11 7.79
N THR A 14 27.49 52.06 7.62
CA THR A 14 26.04 51.79 7.55
C THR A 14 25.69 50.90 6.36
N ALA A 15 26.23 51.19 5.17
CA ALA A 15 25.99 50.40 3.97
C ALA A 15 26.52 48.97 4.12
N ILE A 16 27.76 48.80 4.61
CA ILE A 16 28.37 47.49 4.85
C ILE A 16 27.57 46.71 5.90
N SER A 17 27.16 47.37 6.99
CA SER A 17 26.37 46.74 8.06
C SER A 17 25.01 46.28 7.54
N THR A 18 24.35 47.10 6.71
CA THR A 18 23.06 46.76 6.09
C THR A 18 23.19 45.56 5.14
N LEU A 19 24.18 45.57 4.25
CA LEU A 19 24.44 44.45 3.34
C LEU A 19 24.77 43.17 4.08
N THR A 20 25.56 43.27 5.15
CA THR A 20 25.92 42.12 6.01
C THR A 20 24.68 41.58 6.72
N ALA A 21 23.84 42.44 7.29
CA ALA A 21 22.59 42.03 7.96
C ALA A 21 21.61 41.36 6.99
N VAL A 22 21.44 41.91 5.79
CA VAL A 22 20.60 41.31 4.73
C VAL A 22 21.17 39.96 4.29
N PHE A 23 22.49 39.85 4.10
CA PHE A 23 23.14 38.59 3.75
C PHE A 23 22.91 37.51 4.81
N ILE A 24 23.15 37.83 6.08
CA ILE A 24 22.94 36.91 7.20
C ILE A 24 21.47 36.47 7.27
N THR A 25 20.55 37.43 7.17
CA THR A 25 19.10 37.17 7.20
C THR A 25 18.68 36.25 6.06
N ASN A 26 19.12 36.53 4.83
CA ASN A 26 18.83 35.71 3.66
C ASN A 26 19.41 34.30 3.79
N TYR A 27 20.63 34.16 4.33
CA TYR A 27 21.25 32.86 4.58
C TYR A 27 20.42 32.01 5.56
N PHE A 28 20.00 32.59 6.70
CA PHE A 28 19.17 31.87 7.66
C PHE A 28 17.77 31.57 7.13
N ASN A 29 17.17 32.49 6.37
CA ASN A 29 15.88 32.26 5.71
C ASN A 29 15.96 31.10 4.71
N MET A 30 17.01 31.05 3.88
CA MET A 30 17.20 29.97 2.91
C MET A 30 17.39 28.62 3.61
N LYS A 31 18.20 28.58 4.69
CA LYS A 31 18.41 27.36 5.49
C LYS A 31 17.12 26.90 6.18
N SER A 32 16.32 27.82 6.70
CA SER A 32 15.01 27.54 7.30
C SER A 32 14.04 26.99 6.25
N LEU A 33 13.99 27.61 5.07
CA LEU A 33 13.16 27.17 3.96
C LEU A 33 13.53 25.77 3.48
N GLU A 34 14.82 25.48 3.35
CA GLU A 34 15.30 24.14 2.97
C GLU A 34 14.89 23.08 4.01
N ARG A 35 15.02 23.39 5.31
CA ARG A 35 14.59 22.48 6.38
C ARG A 35 13.09 22.23 6.32
N ASN A 36 12.30 23.27 6.13
CA ASN A 36 10.84 23.17 6.01
C ASN A 36 10.44 22.36 4.77
N PHE A 37 11.11 22.58 3.63
CA PHE A 37 10.87 21.82 2.42
C PHE A 37 11.16 20.33 2.60
N ARG A 38 12.30 19.97 3.20
CA ARG A 38 12.65 18.58 3.50
C ARG A 38 11.62 17.93 4.42
N PHE A 39 11.19 18.64 5.47
CA PHE A 39 10.16 18.16 6.40
C PHE A 39 8.81 17.94 5.69
N GLN A 40 8.33 18.92 4.92
CA GLN A 40 7.10 18.80 4.14
C GLN A 40 7.16 17.68 3.10
N SER A 41 8.29 17.52 2.41
CA SER A 41 8.47 16.42 1.46
C SER A 41 8.43 15.06 2.17
N GLY A 42 9.00 14.96 3.38
CA GLY A 42 8.92 13.76 4.20
C GLY A 42 7.48 13.43 4.60
N LEU A 43 6.73 14.41 5.10
CA LEU A 43 5.31 14.25 5.45
C LEU A 43 4.47 13.83 4.24
N LYS A 44 4.65 14.48 3.09
CA LYS A 44 3.93 14.16 1.86
C LYS A 44 4.23 12.74 1.37
N ASN A 45 5.48 12.29 1.46
CA ASN A 45 5.83 10.93 1.08
C ASN A 45 5.21 9.89 2.03
N LYS A 46 5.21 10.18 3.34
CA LYS A 46 4.57 9.34 4.36
C LYS A 46 3.06 9.22 4.13
N GLU A 47 2.39 10.34 3.87
CA GLU A 47 0.96 10.38 3.55
C GLU A 47 0.64 9.61 2.26
N LEU A 48 1.42 9.82 1.19
CA LEU A 48 1.27 9.07 -0.05
C LEU A 48 1.40 7.56 0.19
N ARG A 49 2.42 7.16 0.95
CA ARG A 49 2.69 5.75 1.25
C ARG A 49 1.57 5.14 2.09
N LEU A 50 1.04 5.85 3.08
CA LEU A 50 -0.13 5.42 3.88
C LEU A 50 -1.35 5.21 2.97
N ASN A 51 -1.66 6.18 2.11
CA ASN A 51 -2.79 6.09 1.17
C ASN A 51 -2.65 4.87 0.25
N LYS A 52 -1.43 4.55 -0.20
CA LYS A 52 -1.16 3.36 -1.02
C LYS A 52 -1.29 2.05 -0.25
N LEU A 53 -0.96 2.02 1.05
CA LEU A 53 -1.20 0.86 1.92
C LEU A 53 -2.69 0.60 2.12
N GLU A 54 -3.46 1.64 2.40
CA GLU A 54 -4.92 1.55 2.57
C GLU A 54 -5.59 1.08 1.27
N GLU A 55 -5.19 1.64 0.13
CA GLU A 55 -5.65 1.18 -1.19
C GLU A 55 -5.29 -0.29 -1.45
N SER A 56 -4.08 -0.72 -1.08
CA SER A 56 -3.66 -2.13 -1.21
C SER A 56 -4.47 -3.06 -0.31
N TYR A 57 -4.79 -2.64 0.91
CA TYR A 57 -5.63 -3.38 1.83
C TYR A 57 -7.03 -3.63 1.25
N GLU A 58 -7.66 -2.59 0.73
CA GLU A 58 -9.00 -2.67 0.13
C GLU A 58 -9.02 -3.57 -1.10
N LEU A 59 -8.05 -3.40 -2.01
CA LEU A 59 -7.94 -4.23 -3.21
C LEU A 59 -7.68 -5.69 -2.86
N PHE A 60 -6.83 -5.97 -1.86
CA PHE A 60 -6.59 -7.33 -1.39
C PHE A 60 -7.85 -7.95 -0.78
N GLU A 61 -8.65 -7.20 -0.01
CA GLU A 61 -9.89 -7.72 0.56
C GLU A 61 -10.91 -8.10 -0.51
N LYS A 62 -11.10 -7.24 -1.52
CA LYS A 62 -11.97 -7.54 -2.66
C LYS A 62 -11.52 -8.80 -3.38
N TRP A 63 -10.21 -8.90 -3.64
CA TRP A 63 -9.60 -10.07 -4.27
C TRP A 63 -9.82 -11.35 -3.47
N CYS A 64 -9.55 -11.33 -2.16
CA CYS A 64 -9.78 -12.47 -1.29
C CYS A 64 -11.24 -12.89 -1.26
N THR A 65 -12.15 -11.93 -1.10
CA THR A 65 -13.59 -12.19 -1.05
C THR A 65 -14.07 -12.86 -2.33
N PHE A 66 -13.64 -12.36 -3.48
CA PHE A 66 -13.98 -12.94 -4.78
C PHE A 66 -13.53 -14.40 -4.90
N PHE A 67 -12.27 -14.68 -4.57
CA PHE A 67 -11.77 -16.05 -4.64
C PHE A 67 -12.45 -16.96 -3.62
N SER A 68 -12.68 -16.51 -2.39
CA SER A 68 -13.40 -17.29 -1.37
C SER A 68 -14.82 -17.63 -1.80
N VAL A 69 -15.55 -16.70 -2.42
CA VAL A 69 -16.89 -16.98 -2.98
C VAL A 69 -16.80 -18.04 -4.08
N GLY A 70 -15.85 -17.91 -5.00
CA GLY A 70 -15.59 -18.91 -6.03
C GLY A 70 -15.34 -20.30 -5.43
N TYR A 71 -14.49 -20.38 -4.41
CA TYR A 71 -14.14 -21.64 -3.74
C TYR A 71 -15.33 -22.27 -3.02
N LEU A 72 -16.15 -21.45 -2.34
CA LEU A 72 -17.38 -21.93 -1.71
C LEU A 72 -18.37 -22.52 -2.72
N ASN A 73 -18.49 -21.92 -3.91
CA ASN A 73 -19.35 -22.46 -4.97
C ASN A 73 -18.87 -23.85 -5.42
N TYR A 74 -17.56 -24.01 -5.66
CA TYR A 74 -16.98 -25.32 -5.96
C TYR A 74 -17.16 -26.32 -4.81
N LEU A 75 -17.02 -25.87 -3.56
CA LEU A 75 -17.23 -26.72 -2.38
C LEU A 75 -18.67 -27.23 -2.31
N TYR A 76 -19.66 -26.39 -2.59
CA TYR A 76 -21.07 -26.79 -2.67
C TYR A 76 -21.33 -27.79 -3.79
N PHE A 77 -20.70 -27.60 -4.96
CA PHE A 77 -20.78 -28.53 -6.07
C PHE A 77 -20.20 -29.91 -5.71
N HIS A 78 -18.98 -29.95 -5.17
CA HIS A 78 -18.35 -31.21 -4.76
C HIS A 78 -19.08 -31.89 -3.59
N SER A 79 -19.76 -31.12 -2.75
CA SER A 79 -20.66 -31.61 -1.70
C SER A 79 -22.03 -32.06 -2.20
N LYS A 80 -22.28 -32.03 -3.52
CA LYS A 80 -23.55 -32.39 -4.17
C LYS A 80 -24.76 -31.58 -3.67
N LYS A 81 -24.51 -30.36 -3.20
CA LYS A 81 -25.54 -29.41 -2.78
C LYS A 81 -26.11 -28.58 -3.93
N ILE A 82 -25.32 -28.43 -5.00
CA ILE A 82 -25.72 -27.78 -6.25
C ILE A 82 -25.30 -28.65 -7.44
N SER A 83 -26.01 -28.48 -8.54
CA SER A 83 -25.73 -29.06 -9.85
C SER A 83 -24.63 -28.29 -10.60
N GLU A 84 -24.12 -28.90 -11.67
CA GLU A 84 -23.13 -28.27 -12.54
C GLU A 84 -23.69 -27.02 -13.25
N SER A 85 -24.95 -27.04 -13.67
CA SER A 85 -25.61 -25.88 -14.28
C SER A 85 -25.70 -24.71 -13.30
N GLU A 86 -26.09 -24.99 -12.04
CA GLU A 86 -26.15 -23.97 -10.98
C GLU A 86 -24.76 -23.40 -10.67
N LEU A 87 -23.72 -24.24 -10.66
CA LEU A 87 -22.33 -23.78 -10.51
C LEU A 87 -21.96 -22.79 -11.63
N PHE A 88 -22.22 -23.12 -12.89
CA PHE A 88 -21.90 -22.23 -14.01
C PHE A 88 -22.71 -20.93 -13.98
N GLU A 89 -23.94 -20.94 -13.50
CA GLU A 89 -24.72 -19.72 -13.30
C GLU A 89 -24.09 -18.82 -12.22
N LEU A 90 -23.66 -19.41 -11.10
CA LEU A 90 -22.97 -18.67 -10.03
C LEU A 90 -21.62 -18.09 -10.48
N LEU A 91 -20.90 -18.78 -11.36
CA LEU A 91 -19.62 -18.31 -11.90
C LEU A 91 -19.77 -17.23 -12.99
N LYS A 92 -20.91 -17.16 -13.68
CA LYS A 92 -21.16 -16.24 -14.80
C LYS A 92 -21.39 -14.77 -14.39
N ASN A 93 -21.48 -14.46 -13.10
CA ASN A 93 -21.87 -13.13 -12.65
C ASN A 93 -20.89 -12.04 -13.16
N PRO A 94 -21.30 -11.09 -14.01
CA PRO A 94 -20.41 -10.11 -14.66
C PRO A 94 -19.79 -9.08 -13.70
N GLU A 95 -20.31 -8.92 -12.49
CA GLU A 95 -19.70 -8.09 -11.43
C GLU A 95 -18.36 -8.66 -10.92
N ASN A 96 -18.00 -9.88 -11.31
CA ASN A 96 -16.84 -10.62 -10.83
C ASN A 96 -15.54 -10.43 -11.62
N SER A 97 -15.48 -9.50 -12.58
CA SER A 97 -14.26 -9.26 -13.36
C SER A 97 -13.26 -8.40 -12.57
N LEU A 98 -12.44 -9.04 -11.73
CA LEU A 98 -11.41 -8.38 -10.93
C LEU A 98 -10.07 -8.13 -11.66
N SER A 99 -9.99 -8.33 -12.98
CA SER A 99 -8.67 -8.34 -13.65
C SER A 99 -7.89 -7.02 -13.49
N GLY A 100 -8.58 -5.87 -13.56
CA GLY A 100 -7.96 -4.55 -13.38
C GLY A 100 -7.60 -4.24 -11.94
N GLU A 101 -8.47 -4.58 -10.98
CA GLU A 101 -8.24 -4.35 -9.55
C GLU A 101 -7.08 -5.22 -9.03
N PHE A 102 -7.01 -6.48 -9.47
CA PHE A 102 -5.91 -7.37 -9.13
C PHE A 102 -4.57 -6.88 -9.71
N GLN A 103 -4.55 -6.48 -10.98
CA GLN A 103 -3.32 -5.94 -11.58
C GLN A 103 -2.84 -4.69 -10.84
N LYS A 104 -3.77 -3.84 -10.41
CA LYS A 104 -3.48 -2.66 -9.60
C LYS A 104 -2.89 -3.02 -8.24
N LEU A 105 -3.46 -4.01 -7.55
CA LEU A 105 -2.92 -4.53 -6.29
C LEU A 105 -1.46 -5.00 -6.46
N ILE A 106 -1.19 -5.85 -7.45
CA ILE A 106 0.17 -6.36 -7.71
C ILE A 106 1.13 -5.21 -8.01
N THR A 107 0.68 -4.22 -8.78
CA THR A 107 1.48 -3.03 -9.09
C THR A 107 1.83 -2.24 -7.83
N LEU A 108 0.86 -2.04 -6.93
CA LEU A 108 1.09 -1.33 -5.67
C LEU A 108 2.07 -2.07 -4.77
N LEU A 109 1.92 -3.39 -4.62
CA LEU A 109 2.82 -4.21 -3.81
C LEU A 109 4.25 -4.14 -4.36
N ASN A 110 4.43 -4.32 -5.67
CA ASN A 110 5.76 -4.36 -6.29
C ASN A 110 6.47 -2.99 -6.29
N ILE A 111 5.74 -1.89 -6.46
CA ILE A 111 6.34 -0.54 -6.56
C ILE A 111 6.53 0.10 -5.17
N HIS A 112 5.52 -0.02 -4.31
CA HIS A 112 5.46 0.77 -3.07
C HIS A 112 5.75 -0.06 -1.80
N PHE A 113 5.57 -1.38 -1.85
CA PHE A 113 5.67 -2.26 -0.67
C PHE A 113 6.44 -3.56 -0.94
N PRO A 114 7.69 -3.49 -1.45
CA PRO A 114 8.49 -4.69 -1.68
C PRO A 114 8.70 -5.53 -0.40
N GLU A 115 8.62 -4.91 0.79
CA GLU A 115 8.67 -5.62 2.07
C GLU A 115 7.54 -6.65 2.27
N LEU A 116 6.42 -6.52 1.53
CA LEU A 116 5.27 -7.43 1.61
C LEU A 116 5.36 -8.61 0.63
N GLU A 117 6.35 -8.64 -0.26
CA GLU A 117 6.45 -9.65 -1.33
C GLU A 117 6.46 -11.08 -0.79
N VAL A 118 7.29 -11.34 0.23
CA VAL A 118 7.44 -12.67 0.84
C VAL A 118 6.13 -13.13 1.48
N GLU A 119 5.42 -12.24 2.15
CA GLU A 119 4.14 -12.57 2.79
C GLU A 119 3.05 -12.78 1.73
N TYR A 120 3.06 -12.01 0.64
CA TYR A 120 2.13 -12.18 -0.47
C TYR A 120 2.36 -13.52 -1.20
N GLU A 121 3.62 -13.93 -1.40
CA GLU A 121 3.94 -15.21 -2.04
C GLU A 121 3.31 -16.39 -1.28
N LYS A 122 3.31 -16.36 0.05
CA LYS A 122 2.63 -17.37 0.87
C LYS A 122 1.13 -17.44 0.56
N VAL A 123 0.47 -16.29 0.36
CA VAL A 123 -0.94 -16.24 -0.05
C VAL A 123 -1.12 -16.90 -1.41
N ASN A 124 -0.27 -16.58 -2.39
CA ASN A 124 -0.39 -17.13 -3.74
C ASN A 124 -0.12 -18.64 -3.79
N LEU A 125 0.81 -19.14 -2.98
CA LEU A 125 1.04 -20.58 -2.82
C LEU A 125 -0.18 -21.27 -2.20
N ALA A 126 -0.74 -20.72 -1.12
CA ALA A 126 -1.95 -21.26 -0.49
C ALA A 126 -3.15 -21.28 -1.45
N ARG A 127 -3.31 -20.23 -2.26
CA ARG A 127 -4.30 -20.14 -3.33
C ARG A 127 -4.12 -21.25 -4.36
N SER A 128 -2.88 -21.49 -4.78
CA SER A 128 -2.56 -22.51 -5.79
C SER A 128 -2.89 -23.92 -5.30
N GLU A 129 -2.82 -24.17 -3.99
CA GLU A 129 -3.31 -25.42 -3.40
C GLU A 129 -4.83 -25.58 -3.52
N ILE A 130 -5.61 -24.50 -3.35
CA ILE A 130 -7.07 -24.54 -3.51
C ILE A 130 -7.48 -24.75 -4.97
N VAL A 131 -6.75 -24.17 -5.92
CA VAL A 131 -7.09 -24.24 -7.35
C VAL A 131 -7.19 -25.69 -7.84
N LYS A 132 -6.45 -26.61 -7.23
CA LYS A 132 -6.51 -28.05 -7.53
C LYS A 132 -7.90 -28.66 -7.34
N TYR A 133 -8.71 -28.05 -6.47
CA TYR A 133 -10.06 -28.49 -6.11
C TYR A 133 -11.16 -27.90 -7.01
N MET A 134 -10.81 -27.04 -7.98
CA MET A 134 -11.77 -26.40 -8.89
C MET A 134 -12.01 -27.20 -10.19
N ASN A 135 -11.73 -28.50 -10.19
CA ASN A 135 -11.93 -29.37 -11.34
C ASN A 135 -13.21 -30.20 -11.19
N ILE A 136 -14.20 -29.94 -12.04
CA ILE A 136 -15.52 -30.58 -11.98
C ILE A 136 -15.51 -32.08 -12.28
N ASP A 137 -14.55 -32.53 -13.09
CA ASP A 137 -14.46 -33.93 -13.56
C ASP A 137 -13.78 -34.85 -12.54
N LYS A 138 -13.08 -34.27 -11.55
CA LYS A 138 -12.35 -35.04 -10.54
C LYS A 138 -13.23 -35.33 -9.34
N LYS A 139 -13.14 -36.56 -8.83
CA LYS A 139 -13.62 -36.87 -7.48
C LYS A 139 -12.64 -36.29 -6.49
N ILE A 140 -13.17 -35.51 -5.54
CA ILE A 140 -12.38 -34.71 -4.62
C ILE A 140 -12.76 -35.08 -3.19
N ASP A 141 -11.79 -35.09 -2.28
CA ASP A 141 -12.07 -35.14 -0.85
C ASP A 141 -12.50 -33.74 -0.36
N VAL A 142 -13.76 -33.63 0.04
CA VAL A 142 -14.36 -32.39 0.56
C VAL A 142 -13.66 -31.92 1.84
N GLN A 143 -13.20 -32.84 2.69
CA GLN A 143 -12.50 -32.47 3.93
C GLN A 143 -11.15 -31.83 3.64
N ASP A 144 -10.42 -32.35 2.65
CA ASP A 144 -9.14 -31.76 2.26
C ASP A 144 -9.32 -30.42 1.54
N PHE A 145 -10.41 -30.25 0.78
CA PHE A 145 -10.78 -28.94 0.24
C PHE A 145 -11.04 -27.94 1.37
N VAL A 146 -11.88 -28.29 2.35
CA VAL A 146 -12.18 -27.41 3.49
C VAL A 146 -10.90 -27.03 4.24
N LYS A 147 -9.99 -27.98 4.50
CA LYS A 147 -8.70 -27.68 5.14
C LYS A 147 -7.85 -26.72 4.31
N ALA A 148 -7.79 -26.90 2.98
CA ALA A 148 -7.06 -26.01 2.09
C ALA A 148 -7.67 -24.60 2.10
N GLN A 149 -8.99 -24.48 2.09
CA GLN A 149 -9.71 -23.21 2.19
C GLN A 149 -9.42 -22.49 3.51
N VAL A 150 -9.56 -23.17 4.64
CA VAL A 150 -9.27 -22.61 5.97
C VAL A 150 -7.81 -22.14 6.07
N LYS A 151 -6.87 -22.92 5.51
CA LYS A 151 -5.46 -22.56 5.46
C LYS A 151 -5.22 -21.26 4.68
N PHE A 152 -5.84 -21.13 3.50
CA PHE A 152 -5.75 -19.90 2.71
C PHE A 152 -6.36 -18.71 3.42
N GLU A 153 -7.56 -18.83 3.99
CA GLU A 153 -8.23 -17.74 4.70
C GLU A 153 -7.40 -17.25 5.89
N ASN A 154 -6.75 -18.16 6.62
CA ASN A 154 -5.86 -17.80 7.71
C ASN A 154 -4.58 -17.07 7.22
N ILE A 155 -3.98 -17.55 6.13
CA ILE A 155 -2.79 -16.92 5.53
C ILE A 155 -3.15 -15.53 4.96
N ALA A 156 -4.29 -15.41 4.27
CA ALA A 156 -4.79 -14.14 3.75
C ALA A 156 -5.08 -13.14 4.88
N LYS A 157 -5.68 -13.60 5.99
CA LYS A 157 -5.90 -12.78 7.19
C LYS A 157 -4.58 -12.29 7.78
N ASN A 158 -3.56 -13.15 7.84
CA ASN A 158 -2.23 -12.74 8.32
C ASN A 158 -1.62 -11.69 7.41
N PHE A 159 -1.69 -11.85 6.09
CA PHE A 159 -1.20 -10.84 5.15
C PHE A 159 -1.91 -9.48 5.32
N LYS A 160 -3.23 -9.47 5.52
CA LYS A 160 -3.96 -8.24 5.87
C LYS A 160 -3.47 -7.61 7.17
N ASN A 161 -3.14 -8.42 8.18
CA ASN A 161 -2.59 -7.92 9.42
C ASN A 161 -1.21 -7.28 9.22
N GLU A 162 -0.37 -7.84 8.35
CA GLU A 162 0.93 -7.24 8.00
C GLU A 162 0.76 -5.87 7.34
N ILE A 163 -0.15 -5.74 6.36
CA ILE A 163 -0.51 -4.45 5.77
C ILE A 163 -0.95 -3.45 6.85
N ALA A 164 -1.83 -3.88 7.75
CA ALA A 164 -2.34 -3.03 8.82
C ALA A 164 -1.26 -2.64 9.84
N GLN A 165 -0.31 -3.54 10.14
CA GLN A 165 0.82 -3.26 11.02
C GLN A 165 1.78 -2.24 10.40
N LEU A 166 2.08 -2.38 9.09
CA LEU A 166 2.88 -1.37 8.38
C LEU A 166 2.23 0.01 8.44
N ALA A 167 0.91 0.10 8.22
CA ALA A 167 0.19 1.36 8.34
C ALA A 167 0.23 1.94 9.77
N LYS A 168 0.09 1.11 10.80
CA LYS A 168 0.19 1.53 12.22
C LYS A 168 1.59 2.05 12.56
N ASN A 169 2.63 1.34 12.14
CA ASN A 169 4.01 1.74 12.39
C ASN A 169 4.30 3.10 11.76
N MET A 170 3.82 3.35 10.54
CA MET A 170 3.93 4.65 9.92
C MET A 170 3.20 5.73 10.73
N ARG A 171 2.00 5.48 11.25
CA ARG A 171 1.28 6.47 12.07
C ARG A 171 1.95 6.77 13.42
N MET A 172 2.68 5.82 14.01
CA MET A 172 3.35 6.00 15.30
C MET A 172 4.71 6.72 15.23
N GLU A 173 5.31 6.88 14.03
CA GLU A 173 6.52 7.69 13.82
C GLU A 173 6.21 9.21 13.75
N GLU A 174 5.30 9.71 14.58
CA GLU A 174 5.00 11.14 14.77
C GLU A 174 5.55 11.65 16.11
#